data_AF-A0A554GQM1-F1
#
_entry.id   AF-A0A554GQM1-F1
#
_cell.length_a   1.000
_cell.length_b   1.000
_cell.length_c   1.000
_cell.angle_alpha   90.00
_cell.angle_beta   90.00
_cell.angle_gamma   90.00
#
_symmetry.space_group_name_H-M   'P 1'
#
loop_
_entity.id
_entity.type
_entity.pdbx_description
1 polymer ?
#
loop_
_entity_poly.entity_id
_entity_poly.type
_entity_poly.pdbx_seq_one_letter_code
_entity_poly.pdbx_strand_id
1 'polypeptide(L)' 'MPIRAHPTQPGSKTLLCVNCPDTLLNMPLSRFHLKPDAGFGKPEVLTLFAAVCDSCGYTELYREGLLFESGSSEKGEK' A
#
# COMPACT_ATOMS: atom_id res chain seq x y z
N MET A 1 2.73 1.57 4.79
CA MET A 1 4.09 1.11 4.47
C MET A 1 4.54 1.78 3.17
N PRO A 2 5.81 2.12 2.98
CA PRO A 2 6.28 2.73 1.73
C PRO A 2 6.28 1.71 0.58
N ILE A 3 5.97 2.16 -0.64
CA ILE A 3 6.13 1.36 -1.87
C ILE A 3 7.62 1.08 -2.07
N ARG A 4 7.97 -0.17 -2.36
CA ARG A 4 9.37 -0.61 -2.50
C ARG A 4 9.84 -0.52 -3.95
N ALA A 5 11.14 -0.25 -4.14
CA ALA A 5 11.76 -0.34 -5.45
C ALA A 5 11.82 -1.81 -5.90
N HIS A 6 11.59 -2.06 -7.19
CA HIS A 6 11.74 -3.40 -7.75
C HIS A 6 13.22 -3.78 -7.83
N PRO A 7 13.63 -5.00 -7.38
CA PRO A 7 15.05 -5.38 -7.32
C PRO A 7 15.72 -5.49 -8.70
N THR A 8 14.95 -5.84 -9.74
CA THR A 8 15.43 -6.10 -11.09
C THR A 8 14.95 -5.10 -12.14
N GLN A 9 14.04 -4.17 -11.79
CA GLN A 9 13.52 -3.14 -12.70
C GLN A 9 13.81 -1.73 -12.15
N PRO A 10 14.98 -1.16 -12.51
CA PRO A 10 15.40 0.16 -12.04
C PRO A 10 14.34 1.23 -12.32
N GLY A 11 14.02 2.05 -11.30
CA GLY A 11 13.04 3.14 -11.41
C GLY A 11 11.58 2.71 -11.27
N SER A 12 11.28 1.42 -11.29
CA SER A 12 9.91 0.95 -11.03
C SER A 12 9.65 0.82 -9.52
N LYS A 13 8.54 1.39 -9.06
CA LYS A 13 8.00 1.21 -7.72
C LYS A 13 6.92 0.15 -7.80
N THR A 14 7.04 -0.92 -7.02
CA THR A 14 6.06 -2.00 -7.02
C THR A 14 5.84 -2.54 -5.61
N LEU A 15 4.69 -3.20 -5.43
CA LEU A 15 4.34 -3.80 -4.15
C LEU A 15 4.92 -5.21 -4.10
N LEU A 16 6.12 -5.35 -3.53
CA LEU A 16 6.74 -6.66 -3.32
C LEU A 16 6.39 -7.24 -1.96
N CYS A 17 6.23 -8.55 -1.92
CA CYS A 17 6.16 -9.30 -0.68
C CYS A 17 7.52 -9.25 0.06
N VAL A 18 7.49 -9.01 1.38
CA VAL A 18 8.71 -9.06 2.21
C VAL A 18 9.26 -10.46 2.43
N ASN A 19 8.39 -11.47 2.37
CA ASN A 19 8.75 -12.86 2.67
C ASN A 19 9.08 -13.67 1.40
N CYS A 20 8.58 -13.23 0.24
CA CYS A 20 8.78 -13.91 -1.04
C CYS A 20 9.48 -12.94 -1.99
N PRO A 21 10.82 -13.03 -2.11
CA PRO A 21 11.57 -12.27 -3.11
C PRO A 21 10.92 -12.49 -4.48
N ASP A 22 10.79 -11.43 -5.27
CA ASP A 22 10.21 -11.45 -6.62
C ASP A 22 8.69 -11.71 -6.72
N THR A 23 7.98 -11.87 -5.60
CA THR A 23 6.51 -11.99 -5.64
C THR A 23 5.84 -10.62 -5.48
N LEU A 24 5.03 -10.25 -6.46
CA LEU A 24 4.18 -9.06 -6.40
C LEU A 24 2.97 -9.32 -5.49
N LEU A 25 2.63 -8.32 -4.68
CA LEU A 25 1.39 -8.31 -3.91
C LEU A 25 0.22 -8.03 -4.85
N ASN A 26 -0.81 -8.87 -4.74
CA ASN A 26 -2.09 -8.68 -5.38
C ASN A 26 -2.91 -7.65 -4.59
N MET A 27 -3.51 -6.69 -5.28
CA MET A 27 -4.38 -5.68 -4.66
C MET A 27 -5.84 -5.95 -5.02
N PRO A 28 -6.55 -6.79 -4.25
CA PRO A 28 -7.97 -6.94 -4.45
C PRO A 28 -8.69 -5.59 -4.26
N LEU A 29 -9.75 -5.35 -5.03
CA LEU A 29 -10.60 -4.15 -4.93
C LEU A 29 -11.49 -4.15 -3.66
N SER A 30 -10.94 -4.58 -2.53
CA SER A 30 -11.59 -4.63 -1.23
C SER A 30 -11.14 -3.44 -0.38
N ARG A 31 -12.11 -2.68 0.15
CA ARG A 31 -11.87 -1.57 1.08
C ARG A 31 -12.25 -1.98 2.51
N PHE A 32 -11.39 -1.64 3.46
CA PHE A 32 -11.60 -1.85 4.89
C PHE A 32 -11.75 -0.52 5.60
N HIS A 33 -12.65 -0.45 6.58
CA HIS A 33 -12.85 0.75 7.39
C HIS A 33 -12.43 0.45 8.83
N LEU A 34 -11.35 1.09 9.29
CA LEU A 34 -10.91 0.99 10.67
C LEU A 34 -11.62 2.09 11.47
N LYS A 35 -12.46 1.69 12.43
CA LYS A 35 -13.14 2.61 13.35
C LYS A 35 -12.36 2.66 14.67
N PRO A 36 -12.12 3.86 15.21
CA PRO A 36 -11.49 3.98 16.51
C PRO A 36 -12.43 3.53 17.63
N ASP A 37 -11.87 2.89 18.64
CA ASP A 37 -12.58 2.52 19.86
C ASP A 37 -12.96 3.75 20.70
N ALA A 38 -13.93 3.55 21.60
CA ALA A 38 -14.33 4.57 22.55
C ALA A 38 -13.14 4.96 23.45
N GLY A 39 -12.70 6.22 23.38
CA GLY A 39 -11.55 6.74 24.12
C GLY A 39 -10.33 7.08 23.25
N PHE A 40 -10.33 6.74 21.96
CA PHE A 40 -9.28 7.18 21.04
C PHE A 40 -9.43 8.67 20.73
N GLY A 41 -8.36 9.45 20.93
CA GLY A 41 -8.43 10.92 21.03
C GLY A 41 -8.96 11.66 19.79
N LYS A 42 -8.98 11.03 18.61
CA LYS A 42 -9.63 11.57 17.41
C LYS A 42 -10.50 10.49 16.77
N PRO A 43 -11.82 10.74 16.61
CA PRO A 43 -12.72 9.81 15.94
C PRO A 43 -12.57 9.96 14.41
N GLU A 44 -11.48 9.45 13.86
CA GLU A 44 -11.27 9.39 12.42
C GLU A 44 -11.43 7.94 11.94
N VAL A 45 -12.33 7.72 10.97
CA VAL A 45 -12.46 6.43 10.30
C VAL A 45 -11.41 6.37 9.20
N LEU A 46 -10.54 5.35 9.24
CA LEU A 46 -9.50 5.16 8.23
C LEU A 46 -9.99 4.18 7.16
N THR A 47 -10.01 4.62 5.91
CA THR A 47 -10.20 3.74 4.75
C THR A 47 -8.87 3.14 4.33
N LEU A 48 -8.81 1.81 4.31
CA LEU A 48 -7.62 1.02 4.02
C LEU A 48 -7.86 0.06 2.84
N PHE A 49 -6.80 -0.24 2.10
CA PHE A 49 -6.74 -1.29 1.09
C PHE A 49 -5.79 -2.39 1.54
N ALA A 50 -6.07 -3.63 1.15
CA ALA A 50 -5.16 -4.74 1.37
C ALA A 50 -4.33 -5.02 0.11
N ALA A 51 -3.06 -5.33 0.31
CA ALA A 51 -2.19 -5.96 -0.68
C ALA A 51 -1.73 -7.31 -0.13
N VAL A 52 -2.00 -8.39 -0.85
CA VAL A 52 -1.86 -9.78 -0.38
C VAL A 52 -0.86 -10.53 -1.24
N CYS A 53 0.02 -11.29 -0.61
CA CYS A 53 0.90 -12.23 -1.29
C CYS A 53 0.19 -13.56 -1.46
N ASP A 54 -0.11 -13.95 -2.69
CA ASP A 54 -0.79 -15.22 -2.98
C ASP A 54 0.08 -16.45 -2.67
N SER A 55 1.40 -16.29 -2.59
CA SER A 55 2.34 -17.38 -2.30
C SER A 55 2.44 -17.75 -0.81
N CYS A 56 2.41 -16.76 0.08
CA CYS A 56 2.64 -16.99 1.52
C CYS A 56 1.55 -16.40 2.44
N GLY A 57 0.51 -15.79 1.87
CA GLY A 57 -0.60 -15.19 2.62
C GLY A 57 -0.26 -13.87 3.33
N TYR A 58 0.97 -13.36 3.16
CA TYR A 58 1.37 -12.09 3.76
C TYR A 58 0.47 -10.94 3.29
N THR A 59 -0.04 -10.15 4.22
CA THR A 59 -0.99 -9.06 3.93
C THR A 59 -0.49 -7.74 4.50
N GLU A 60 -0.51 -6.70 3.66
CA GLU A 60 -0.21 -5.32 4.05
C GLU A 60 -1.44 -4.42 3.88
N LEU A 61 -1.60 -3.46 4.79
CA LEU A 61 -2.66 -2.47 4.72
C LEU A 61 -2.11 -1.10 4.34
N TYR A 62 -2.76 -0.47 3.37
CA TYR A 62 -2.42 0.85 2.84
C TYR A 62 -3.58 1.81 3.06
N ARG A 63 -3.29 3.02 3.55
CA ARG A 63 -4.30 4.08 3.64
C ARG A 63 -4.65 4.59 2.24
N GLU A 64 -5.93 4.81 1.98
CA GLU A 64 -6.40 5.45 0.75
C GLU A 64 -5.70 6.80 0.54
N GLY A 65 -5.21 7.04 -0.68
CA GLY A 65 -4.40 8.22 -1.05
C GLY A 65 -2.90 7.94 -1.20
N LEU A 66 -2.27 7.22 -0.26
CA LEU A 66 -0.80 7.02 -0.26
C LEU A 66 -0.28 6.16 -1.43
N LEU A 67 -1.12 5.26 -1.96
CA LEU A 67 -0.76 4.46 -3.15
C LEU A 67 -0.79 5.30 -4.44
N PHE A 68 -1.66 6.32 -4.50
CA PHE A 68 -1.91 7.11 -5.71
C PHE A 68 -1.03 8.36 -5.82
N GLU A 69 -0.43 8.82 -4.73
CA GLU A 69 0.54 9.93 -4.74
C GLU A 69 1.87 9.58 -5.43
N SER A 70 2.15 8.30 -5.66
CA SER A 70 3.38 7.85 -6.31
C SER A 70 3.48 8.19 -7.80
N GLY A 71 2.39 8.68 -8.42
CA GLY A 71 2.34 9.13 -9.82
C GLY A 71 2.25 10.65 -10.03
N SER A 72 2.22 11.45 -8.97
CA SER A 72 1.88 12.89 -9.07
C SER A 72 3.09 13.84 -9.04
N SER A 73 4.32 13.34 -9.01
CA SER A 73 5.53 14.16 -8.76
C SER A 73 6.48 14.34 -9.96
N GLU A 74 5.99 14.25 -11.20
CA GLU A 74 6.81 14.52 -12.41
C GLU A 74 6.22 15.55 -13.39
N LYS A 75 5.34 16.46 -12.94
CA LYS A 75 4.99 17.62 -13.76
C LYS A 75 4.93 18.90 -12.95
N GLY A 76 5.99 19.71 -13.04
CA GLY A 76 5.88 21.14 -12.81
C GLY A 76 7.10 21.85 -12.25
N GLU A 77 8.28 21.68 -12.84
CA GLU A 77 9.31 22.73 -12.79
C GLU A 77 9.34 23.41 -14.16
N LYS A 78 8.97 24.69 -14.17
CA LYS A 78 9.26 25.67 -15.22
C LYS A 78 9.94 26.85 -14.57
#